data_AF-A0A0M9GL94-F1
#
_entry.id   AF-A0A0M9GL94-F1
#
_cell.length_a   1.000
_cell.length_b   1.000
_cell.length_c   1.000
_cell.angle_alpha   90.00
_cell.angle_beta   90.00
_cell.angle_gamma   90.00
#
_symmetry.space_group_name_H-M   'P 1'
#
loop_
_entity.id
_entity.type
_entity.pdbx_description
1 polymer ?
#
loop_
_entity_poly.entity_id
_entity_poly.type
_entity_poly.pdbx_seq_one_letter_code
_entity_poly.pdbx_strand_id
1 'polypeptide(L)'
;MYLFFAWLVALVASLAALFIGEVLGQTPCNLCWFQRVFMLPLPIILGIAVWKSDWEIWRYCFPLSIIGLLVALYHLLLYAGILPMPIVPCKASGPSCIGNSMLVFSIPLPGLAVVAFALISTLLLALRKAIK
;
A
#
# COMPACT_ATOMS: atom_id res chain seq x y z
N MET A 1 10.48 5.92 -18.22
CA MET A 1 10.11 6.93 -17.20
C MET A 1 9.03 6.42 -16.23
N TYR A 2 7.92 5.85 -16.71
CA TYR A 2 6.84 5.33 -15.83
C TYR A 2 7.31 4.30 -14.79
N LEU A 3 8.17 3.37 -15.19
CA LEU A 3 8.71 2.34 -14.28
C LEU A 3 9.51 2.94 -13.11
N PHE A 4 10.32 3.97 -13.39
CA PHE A 4 11.10 4.67 -12.36
C PHE A 4 10.19 5.39 -11.35
N PHE A 5 9.14 6.08 -11.82
CA PHE A 5 8.18 6.70 -10.92
C PHE A 5 7.39 5.67 -10.10
N ALA A 6 7.01 4.53 -10.69
CA ALA A 6 6.33 3.46 -9.95
C ALA A 6 7.22 2.91 -8.83
N TRP A 7 8.50 2.70 -9.13
CA TRP A 7 9.51 2.32 -8.13
C TRP A 7 9.65 3.37 -7.03
N LEU A 8 9.77 4.65 -7.39
CA LEU A 8 9.93 5.75 -6.44
C LEU A 8 8.75 5.84 -5.47
N VAL A 9 7.52 5.75 -5.98
CA VAL A 9 6.31 5.73 -5.15
C VAL A 9 6.31 4.53 -4.20
N ALA A 10 6.62 3.32 -4.70
CA ALA A 10 6.67 2.11 -3.88
C ALA A 10 7.76 2.20 -2.79
N LEU A 11 8.91 2.80 -3.11
CA LEU A 11 10.00 3.01 -2.17
C LEU A 11 9.60 3.98 -1.05
N VAL A 12 9.09 5.15 -1.41
CA VAL A 12 8.66 6.18 -0.44
C VAL A 12 7.53 5.65 0.44
N ALA A 13 6.54 4.96 -0.14
CA ALA A 13 5.43 4.36 0.62
C ALA A 13 5.93 3.30 1.62
N SER A 14 6.88 2.46 1.20
CA SER A 14 7.46 1.41 2.05
C SER A 14 8.28 1.99 3.19
N LEU A 15 9.12 2.99 2.90
CA LEU A 15 9.92 3.68 3.92
C LEU A 15 9.03 4.43 4.91
N ALA A 16 7.98 5.11 4.43
CA ALA A 16 7.01 5.75 5.31
C ALA A 16 6.31 4.73 6.22
N ALA A 17 5.88 3.59 5.67
CA ALA A 17 5.24 2.53 6.47
C ALA A 17 6.18 1.95 7.54
N LEU A 18 7.47 1.77 7.23
CA LEU A 18 8.49 1.30 8.17
C LEU A 18 8.81 2.37 9.22
N PHE A 19 8.95 3.63 8.82
CA PHE A 19 9.20 4.73 9.76
C PHE A 19 8.07 4.86 10.79
N ILE A 20 6.82 4.78 10.35
CA ILE A 20 5.65 4.86 11.24
C ILE A 20 5.60 3.66 12.19
N GLY A 21 5.96 2.47 11.73
CA GLY A 21 5.99 1.26 12.57
C GLY A 21 7.12 1.25 13.59
N GLU A 22 8.35 1.42 13.11
CA GLU A 22 9.55 1.14 13.88
C GLU A 22 10.07 2.39 14.61
N VAL A 23 9.93 3.57 14.03
CA VAL A 23 10.48 4.81 14.60
C VAL A 23 9.44 5.55 15.44
N LEU A 24 8.20 5.67 14.94
CA LEU A 24 7.10 6.26 15.72
C LEU A 24 6.46 5.27 16.70
N GLY A 25 6.85 3.99 16.65
CA GLY A 25 6.35 2.94 17.55
C GLY A 25 4.86 2.62 17.36
N GLN A 26 4.25 3.01 16.24
CA GLN A 26 2.83 2.72 15.98
C GLN A 26 2.67 1.28 15.49
N THR A 27 2.15 0.42 16.36
CA THR A 27 1.92 -0.99 16.02
C THR A 27 0.85 -1.11 14.92
N PRO A 28 1.14 -1.82 13.81
CA PRO A 28 0.20 -1.95 12.73
C PRO A 28 -0.97 -2.86 13.13
N CYS A 29 -2.19 -2.47 12.76
CA CYS A 29 -3.32 -3.37 12.86
C CYS A 29 -3.26 -4.47 11.78
N ASN A 30 -4.11 -5.50 11.91
CA ASN A 30 -4.14 -6.63 10.98
C ASN A 30 -4.31 -6.20 9.51
N LEU A 31 -5.19 -5.23 9.22
CA LEU A 31 -5.39 -4.74 7.85
C LEU A 31 -4.16 -3.99 7.31
N CYS A 32 -3.51 -3.16 8.13
CA CYS A 32 -2.24 -2.52 7.76
C CYS A 32 -1.14 -3.55 7.48
N TRP A 33 -1.11 -4.65 8.24
CA TRP A 33 -0.16 -5.72 8.02
C TRP A 33 -0.36 -6.38 6.66
N PHE A 34 -1.60 -6.68 6.27
CA PHE A 34 -1.89 -7.16 4.91
C PHE A 34 -1.46 -6.16 3.84
N GLN A 35 -1.68 -4.85 4.03
CA GLN A 35 -1.18 -3.83 3.09
C GLN A 35 0.35 -3.86 2.96
N ARG A 36 1.09 -4.04 4.06
CA ARG A 36 2.56 -4.15 4.04
C ARG A 36 3.03 -5.37 3.24
N VAL A 37 2.35 -6.51 3.34
CA VAL A 37 2.69 -7.72 2.54
C VAL A 37 2.65 -7.43 1.04
N PHE A 38 1.72 -6.60 0.58
CA PHE A 38 1.62 -6.22 -0.83
C PHE A 38 2.54 -5.05 -1.22
N MET A 39 2.82 -4.13 -0.29
CA MET A 39 3.63 -2.94 -0.57
C MET A 39 5.14 -3.21 -0.52
N LEU A 40 5.64 -3.87 0.53
CA LEU A 40 7.09 -4.00 0.80
C LEU A 40 7.88 -4.78 -0.26
N PRO A 41 7.31 -5.78 -0.96
CA PRO A 41 8.02 -6.45 -2.06
C PRO A 41 8.15 -5.56 -3.31
N LEU A 42 7.21 -4.64 -3.56
CA LEU A 42 7.19 -3.81 -4.76
C LEU A 42 8.45 -2.96 -4.99
N PRO A 43 9.01 -2.22 -4.01
CA PRO A 43 10.23 -1.44 -4.24
C PRO A 43 11.44 -2.31 -4.64
N ILE A 44 11.51 -3.55 -4.15
CA ILE A 44 12.59 -4.49 -4.50
C ILE A 44 12.39 -4.96 -5.95
N ILE A 45 11.21 -5.49 -6.27
CA ILE A 45 10.91 -6.05 -7.59
C ILE A 45 10.99 -4.96 -8.68
N LEU A 46 10.36 -3.80 -8.44
CA LEU A 46 10.42 -2.67 -9.36
C LEU A 46 11.83 -2.09 -9.46
N GLY A 47 12.61 -2.09 -8.37
CA GLY A 47 14.00 -1.62 -8.38
C GLY A 47 14.90 -2.49 -9.25
N ILE A 48 14.75 -3.82 -9.14
CA ILE A 48 15.45 -4.77 -10.03
C ILE A 48 15.04 -4.56 -11.48
N ALA A 49 13.75 -4.34 -11.73
CA ALA A 49 13.25 -4.09 -13.08
C ALA A 49 13.79 -2.77 -13.68
N VAL A 50 13.89 -1.71 -12.87
CA VAL A 50 14.53 -0.44 -13.28
C VAL A 50 15.99 -0.69 -13.64
N TRP A 51 16.74 -1.41 -12.80
CA TRP A 51 18.16 -1.71 -13.06
C TRP A 51 18.33 -2.51 -14.35
N LYS A 52 17.54 -3.56 -14.54
CA LYS A 52 17.61 -4.44 -15.72
C LYS A 52 16.91 -3.88 -16.95
N SER A 53 16.25 -2.72 -16.84
CA SER A 53 15.36 -2.19 -17.87
C SER A 53 14.31 -3.21 -18.32
N ASP A 54 13.78 -4.01 -17.39
CA ASP A 54 12.74 -5.00 -17.65
C ASP A 54 11.36 -4.33 -17.63
N TRP A 55 10.84 -4.06 -18.81
CA TRP A 55 9.55 -3.40 -18.98
C TRP A 55 8.37 -4.37 -18.84
N GLU A 56 8.55 -5.68 -18.97
CA GLU A 56 7.48 -6.67 -18.90
C GLU A 56 7.05 -6.99 -17.46
N ILE A 57 7.79 -6.48 -16.47
CA ILE A 57 7.51 -6.65 -15.04
C ILE A 57 6.08 -6.24 -14.63
N TRP A 58 5.44 -5.37 -15.43
CA TRP A 58 4.06 -4.94 -15.21
C TRP A 58 3.10 -6.14 -15.07
N ARG A 59 3.37 -7.28 -15.72
CA ARG A 59 2.53 -8.48 -15.69
C ARG A 59 2.36 -9.05 -14.28
N TYR A 60 3.39 -8.91 -13.43
CA TYR A 60 3.39 -9.44 -12.06
C TYR A 60 3.15 -8.34 -11.02
N CYS A 61 3.73 -7.16 -11.21
CA CYS A 61 3.54 -6.04 -10.29
C CYS A 61 2.12 -5.46 -10.33
N PHE A 62 1.45 -5.48 -11.49
CA PHE A 62 0.12 -4.90 -11.62
C PHE A 62 -0.93 -5.67 -10.80
N PRO A 63 -1.10 -7.00 -10.94
CA PRO A 63 -2.01 -7.76 -10.08
C PRO A 63 -1.72 -7.59 -8.58
N LEU A 64 -0.43 -7.59 -8.21
CA LEU A 64 -0.02 -7.40 -6.81
C LEU A 64 -0.46 -6.03 -6.27
N SER A 65 -0.24 -4.96 -7.06
CA SER A 65 -0.67 -3.60 -6.69
C SER A 65 -2.19 -3.47 -6.60
N ILE A 66 -2.94 -4.16 -7.46
CA ILE A 66 -4.41 -4.15 -7.45
C ILE A 66 -4.96 -4.87 -6.22
N ILE A 67 -4.39 -6.01 -5.82
CA ILE A 67 -4.80 -6.69 -4.59
C ILE A 67 -4.53 -5.80 -3.37
N GLY A 68 -3.35 -5.17 -3.32
CA GLY A 68 -3.03 -4.19 -2.29
C GLY A 68 -4.01 -3.00 -2.27
N LEU A 69 -4.39 -2.49 -3.44
CA LEU A 69 -5.38 -1.41 -3.59
C LEU A 69 -6.75 -1.81 -3.05
N LEU A 70 -7.23 -3.02 -3.36
CA LEU A 70 -8.52 -3.51 -2.87
C LEU A 70 -8.54 -3.64 -1.34
N VAL A 71 -7.46 -4.16 -0.75
CA VAL A 71 -7.31 -4.23 0.72
C VAL A 71 -7.25 -2.82 1.34
N ALA A 72 -6.56 -1.89 0.69
CA ALA A 72 -6.48 -0.50 1.15
C ALA A 72 -7.82 0.23 1.07
N LEU A 73 -8.58 0.04 -0.02
CA LEU A 73 -9.92 0.59 -0.19
C LEU A 73 -10.88 0.02 0.85
N TYR A 74 -10.86 -1.29 1.07
CA TYR A 74 -11.65 -1.92 2.12
C TYR A 74 -11.34 -1.31 3.50
N HIS A 75 -10.07 -1.12 3.82
CA HIS A 75 -9.66 -0.52 5.07
C HIS A 75 -10.11 0.95 5.19
N LEU A 76 -10.01 1.73 4.12
CA LEU A 76 -10.47 3.12 4.11
C LEU A 76 -12.00 3.22 4.28
N LEU A 77 -12.77 2.36 3.63
CA LEU A 77 -14.22 2.33 3.74
C LEU A 77 -14.69 1.91 5.14
N LEU A 78 -13.97 0.97 5.78
CA LEU A 78 -14.18 0.63 7.18
C LEU A 78 -13.85 1.81 8.09
N TYR A 79 -12.69 2.45 7.89
CA TYR A 79 -12.27 3.60 8.70
C TYR A 79 -13.27 4.77 8.59
N ALA A 80 -13.81 5.00 7.40
CA ALA A 80 -14.81 6.04 7.13
C ALA A 80 -16.22 5.71 7.68
N GLY A 81 -16.43 4.51 8.24
CA GLY A 81 -17.74 4.08 8.75
C GLY A 81 -18.78 3.77 7.67
N ILE A 82 -18.38 3.66 6.39
CA ILE A 82 -19.28 3.34 5.28
C ILE A 82 -19.65 1.86 5.30
N LEU A 83 -18.68 1.00 5.62
CA LEU A 83 -18.91 -0.43 5.78
C LEU A 83 -19.19 -0.77 7.25
N PRO A 84 -20.19 -1.64 7.53
CA PRO A 84 -20.44 -2.09 8.89
C PRO A 84 -19.21 -2.85 9.41
N MET A 85 -18.86 -2.59 10.66
CA MET A 85 -17.73 -3.27 11.29
C MET A 85 -18.04 -4.77 11.35
N PRO A 86 -17.24 -5.64 10.68
CA PRO A 86 -17.43 -7.07 10.85
C PRO A 86 -17.22 -7.41 12.33
N ILE A 87 -18.00 -8.36 12.83
CA ILE A 87 -17.92 -8.85 14.22
C ILE A 87 -16.61 -9.65 14.37
N VAL A 88 -15.49 -8.96 14.41
CA VAL A 88 -14.18 -9.56 14.68
C VAL A 88 -14.05 -9.65 16.19
N PRO A 89 -13.67 -10.81 16.77
CA PRO A 89 -13.42 -10.88 18.19
C PRO A 89 -12.38 -9.81 18.55
N CYS A 90 -12.78 -8.86 19.39
CA CYS A 90 -11.87 -7.92 20.02
C CYS A 90 -10.86 -8.75 20.80
N LYS A 91 -9.70 -9.07 20.21
CA LYS A 91 -8.54 -9.37 21.04
C LYS A 91 -8.33 -8.12 21.87
N ALA A 92 -8.56 -8.23 23.18
CA ALA A 92 -8.46 -7.15 24.15
C ALA A 92 -7.07 -6.45 24.16
N SER A 93 -6.09 -6.98 23.42
CA SER A 93 -4.69 -6.54 23.38
C SER A 93 -4.18 -6.10 22.00
N GLY A 94 -5.00 -6.05 20.94
CA GLY A 94 -4.55 -5.68 19.59
C GLY A 94 -4.83 -4.21 19.19
N PRO A 95 -4.00 -3.56 18.36
CA PRO A 95 -4.25 -2.20 17.88
C PRO A 95 -5.49 -2.14 16.97
N SER A 96 -6.34 -1.13 17.16
CA SER A 96 -7.59 -0.97 16.42
C SER A 96 -7.37 -0.49 14.98
N CYS A 97 -8.08 -1.08 14.01
CA CYS A 97 -8.04 -0.61 12.61
C CYS A 97 -8.91 0.62 12.33
N ILE A 98 -9.75 1.05 13.27
CA ILE A 98 -10.70 2.17 13.07
C ILE A 98 -10.44 3.32 14.07
N GLY A 99 -9.55 3.12 15.05
CA GLY A 99 -9.27 4.13 16.08
C GLY A 99 -8.38 5.29 15.61
N ASN A 100 -8.29 6.31 16.45
CA ASN A 100 -7.52 7.54 16.20
C ASN A 100 -6.02 7.30 15.98
N SER A 101 -5.48 6.15 16.38
CA SER A 101 -4.09 5.75 16.09
C SER A 101 -3.80 5.58 14.59
N MET A 102 -4.83 5.56 13.75
CA MET A 102 -4.72 5.48 12.28
C MET A 102 -4.55 6.86 11.61
N LEU A 103 -4.39 7.92 12.39
CA LEU A 103 -4.08 9.26 11.90
C LEU A 103 -2.60 9.55 12.06
N VAL A 104 -1.96 9.98 10.97
CA VAL A 104 -0.59 10.49 10.96
C VAL A 104 -0.63 11.88 10.38
N PHE A 105 -0.20 12.89 11.16
CA PHE A 105 -0.32 14.31 10.81
C PHE A 105 -1.76 14.70 10.36
N SER A 106 -2.78 14.16 11.02
CA SER A 106 -4.21 14.35 10.69
C SER A 106 -4.68 13.75 9.35
N ILE A 107 -3.84 12.95 8.70
CA ILE A 107 -4.20 12.22 7.47
C ILE A 107 -4.42 10.74 7.82
N PRO A 108 -5.52 10.12 7.35
CA PRO A 108 -5.76 8.71 7.57
C PRO A 108 -4.74 7.85 6.81
N LEU A 109 -4.02 7.02 7.55
CA LEU A 109 -3.06 6.05 7.00
C LEU A 109 -3.65 5.18 5.88
N PRO A 110 -4.89 4.65 6.00
CA PRO A 110 -5.52 3.88 4.93
C PRO A 110 -5.70 4.68 3.64
N GLY A 111 -5.96 5.99 3.75
CA GLY A 111 -6.10 6.88 2.60
C GLY A 111 -4.78 7.05 1.84
N LEU A 112 -3.67 7.22 2.56
CA LEU A 112 -2.33 7.28 1.96
C LEU A 112 -1.99 5.98 1.22
N ALA A 113 -2.33 4.82 1.81
CA ALA A 113 -2.11 3.52 1.17
C ALA A 113 -2.92 3.37 -0.14
N VAL A 114 -4.19 3.79 -0.15
CA VAL A 114 -5.02 3.80 -1.39
C VAL A 114 -4.37 4.63 -2.47
N VAL A 115 -3.94 5.85 -2.14
CA VAL A 115 -3.27 6.74 -3.10
C VAL A 115 -1.99 6.11 -3.65
N ALA A 116 -1.15 5.54 -2.78
CA ALA A 116 0.10 4.90 -3.19
C ALA A 116 -0.14 3.72 -4.15
N PHE A 117 -1.04 2.79 -3.80
CA PHE A 117 -1.36 1.65 -4.66
C PHE A 117 -2.00 2.09 -5.97
N ALA A 118 -2.92 3.06 -5.96
CA ALA A 118 -3.55 3.58 -7.16
C ALA A 118 -2.54 4.24 -8.11
N LEU A 119 -1.58 5.02 -7.57
CA LEU A 119 -0.49 5.60 -8.34
C LEU A 119 0.40 4.52 -8.96
N ILE A 120 0.78 3.49 -8.20
CA ILE A 120 1.58 2.37 -8.72
C ILE A 120 0.82 1.65 -9.83
N SER A 121 -0.45 1.30 -9.62
CA SER A 121 -1.28 0.61 -10.62
C SER A 121 -1.46 1.44 -11.89
N THR A 122 -1.71 2.75 -11.79
CA THR A 122 -1.87 3.63 -12.95
C THR A 122 -0.56 3.81 -13.73
N LEU A 123 0.58 3.94 -13.04
CA LEU A 123 1.90 4.00 -13.67
C LEU A 123 2.26 2.69 -14.39
N LEU A 124 1.93 1.54 -13.79
CA LEU A 124 2.12 0.23 -14.43
C LEU A 124 1.21 0.03 -15.66
N LEU A 125 -0.02 0.54 -15.63
CA LEU A 125 -0.91 0.56 -16.80
C LEU A 125 -0.41 1.49 -17.90
N ALA A 126 0.12 2.66 -17.54
CA ALA A 126 0.74 3.58 -18.48
C ALA A 126 1.98 2.94 -19.13
N LEU A 127 2.80 2.23 -18.33
CA LEU A 127 3.92 1.45 -18.83
C LEU A 127 3.46 0.39 -19.84
N ARG A 128 2.44 -0.41 -19.52
CA ARG A 128 1.86 -1.39 -20.44
C ARG A 128 1.44 -0.77 -21.77
N LYS A 129 0.78 0.39 -21.73
CA LYS A 129 0.34 1.12 -22.93
C LYS A 129 1.51 1.67 -23.76
N ALA A 130 2.65 1.95 -23.13
CA ALA A 130 3.82 2.49 -23.82
C ALA A 130 4.72 1.42 -24.46
N ILE A 131 4.62 0.16 -24.00
CA ILE A 131 5.36 -0.98 -24.57
C ILE A 131 4.59 -1.59 -25.77
N LYS A 132 3.27 -1.49 -25.76
CA LYS A 132 2.41 -1.85 -26.90
C LYS A 132 2.46 -0.76 -27.98
#